data_AF-A0A7S4IW74-F1
#
_entry.id   AF-A0A7S4IW74-F1
#
_cell.length_a   1.000
_cell.length_b   1.000
_cell.length_c   1.000
_cell.angle_alpha   90.00
_cell.angle_beta   90.00
_cell.angle_gamma   90.00
#
_symmetry.space_group_name_H-M   'P 1'
#
loop_
_entity.id
_entity.type
_entity.pdbx_description
1 polymer ?
#
loop_
_entity_poly.entity_id
_entity_poly.type
_entity_poly.pdbx_seq_one_letter_code
_entity_poly.pdbx_strand_id
1 'polypeptide(L)'
;LAWLRFVWTVLSHKWSICTCSVWINRKFCSSSSFRITWRRILLHDLSKLSSSEFTPYAEHFFGNNSEGFEEAWRHHYENNDHHMEYWNKQFIPIEALMEMVADWFAASLAYSGTWPINGHWEWVQHHLATKEEEIHPVSFQFICGILVVLGYERSVMAALSINHPHASKFDWEAACSIVNELQPSQGENFRELFEIASV
;
A
#
# COMPACT_ATOMS: atom_id res chain seq x y z
N LEU A 1 4.42 -24.01 -18.62
CA LEU A 1 4.55 -24.02 -17.14
C LEU A 1 4.44 -22.60 -16.57
N ALA A 2 5.09 -21.60 -17.18
CA ALA A 2 5.08 -20.20 -16.75
C ALA A 2 3.68 -19.62 -16.47
N TRP A 3 2.77 -19.67 -17.46
CA TRP A 3 1.40 -19.14 -17.30
C TRP A 3 0.60 -19.79 -16.17
N LEU A 4 0.74 -21.10 -15.95
CA LEU A 4 0.05 -21.78 -14.84
C LEU A 4 0.57 -21.31 -13.48
N ARG A 5 1.88 -21.09 -13.36
CA ARG A 5 2.49 -20.51 -12.14
C ARG A 5 2.01 -19.08 -11.94
N PHE A 6 1.93 -18.29 -13.02
CA PHE A 6 1.43 -16.93 -12.95
C PHE A 6 -0.05 -16.85 -12.55
N VAL A 7 -0.91 -17.70 -13.11
CA VAL A 7 -2.31 -17.82 -12.68
C VAL A 7 -2.39 -18.15 -11.18
N TRP A 8 -1.59 -19.10 -10.70
CA TRP A 8 -1.54 -19.41 -9.28
C TRP A 8 -1.09 -18.21 -8.43
N THR A 9 -0.08 -17.46 -8.87
CA THR A 9 0.37 -16.22 -8.21
C THR A 9 -0.74 -15.19 -8.11
N VAL A 10 -1.45 -14.92 -9.22
CA VAL A 10 -2.57 -13.96 -9.24
C VAL A 10 -3.69 -14.41 -8.30
N LEU A 11 -4.06 -15.70 -8.32
CA LEU A 11 -5.10 -16.23 -7.44
C LEU A 11 -4.70 -16.21 -5.96
N SER A 12 -3.44 -16.54 -5.65
CA SER A 12 -2.89 -16.47 -4.29
C SER A 12 -2.89 -15.02 -3.77
N HIS A 13 -2.44 -14.06 -4.58
CA HIS A 13 -2.48 -12.64 -4.24
C HIS A 13 -3.91 -12.15 -4.03
N LYS A 14 -4.84 -12.52 -4.91
CA LYS A 14 -6.27 -12.17 -4.79
C LYS A 14 -6.89 -12.67 -3.50
N TRP A 15 -6.55 -13.90 -3.09
CA TRP A 15 -6.99 -14.45 -1.80
C TRP A 15 -6.41 -13.67 -0.61
N SER A 16 -5.12 -13.33 -0.68
CA SER A 16 -4.45 -12.51 0.34
C SER A 16 -5.06 -11.11 0.44
N ILE A 17 -5.40 -10.46 -0.68
CA ILE A 17 -6.11 -9.17 -0.71
C ILE A 17 -7.43 -9.25 0.05
N CYS A 18 -8.27 -10.24 -0.25
CA CYS A 18 -9.52 -10.45 0.49
C CYS A 18 -9.28 -10.60 2.00
N THR A 19 -8.27 -11.39 2.38
CA THR A 19 -7.93 -11.66 3.79
C THR A 19 -7.44 -10.40 4.50
N CYS A 20 -6.50 -9.68 3.90
CA CYS A 20 -5.90 -8.46 4.44
C CYS A 20 -6.91 -7.33 4.53
N SER A 21 -7.71 -7.10 3.48
CA SER A 21 -8.71 -6.03 3.48
C SER A 21 -9.79 -6.27 4.54
N VAL A 22 -10.22 -7.53 4.77
CA VAL A 22 -11.16 -7.85 5.86
C VAL A 22 -10.53 -7.59 7.23
N TRP A 23 -9.25 -7.94 7.42
CA TRP A 23 -8.53 -7.66 8.66
C TRP A 23 -8.36 -6.14 8.90
N ILE A 24 -7.97 -5.37 7.89
CA ILE A 24 -7.85 -3.91 7.95
C ILE A 24 -9.21 -3.28 8.26
N ASN A 25 -10.27 -3.64 7.53
CA ASN A 25 -11.62 -3.11 7.76
C ASN A 25 -12.14 -3.40 9.19
N ARG A 26 -11.67 -4.48 9.82
CA ARG A 26 -11.98 -4.76 11.24
C ARG A 26 -11.23 -3.85 12.20
N LYS A 27 -10.00 -3.45 11.87
CA LYS A 27 -9.22 -2.47 12.66
C LYS A 27 -9.79 -1.06 12.54
N PHE A 28 -10.32 -0.72 11.37
CA PHE A 28 -10.99 0.56 11.10
C PHE A 28 -12.52 0.46 11.24
N CYS A 29 -13.05 -0.44 12.07
CA CYS A 29 -14.49 -0.70 12.11
C CYS A 29 -15.33 0.48 12.61
N SER A 30 -14.72 1.40 13.38
CA SER A 30 -15.32 2.65 13.86
C SER A 30 -15.34 3.77 12.82
N SER A 31 -14.67 3.59 11.66
CA SER A 31 -14.54 4.62 10.63
C SER A 31 -15.14 4.16 9.30
N SER A 32 -15.92 5.05 8.67
CA SER A 32 -16.32 4.88 7.28
C SER A 32 -15.26 5.39 6.30
N SER A 33 -14.46 6.39 6.72
CA SER A 33 -13.45 7.07 5.89
C SER A 33 -12.32 6.13 5.46
N PHE A 34 -11.94 5.20 6.34
CA PHE A 34 -10.85 4.24 6.12
C PHE A 34 -11.34 2.85 5.72
N ARG A 35 -12.53 2.75 5.10
CA ARG A 35 -13.08 1.46 4.66
C ARG A 35 -12.63 1.10 3.25
N ILE A 36 -12.02 -0.07 3.09
CA ILE A 36 -11.79 -0.69 1.78
C ILE A 36 -13.11 -1.30 1.29
N THR A 37 -13.65 -0.76 0.20
CA THR A 37 -14.93 -1.23 -0.35
C THR A 37 -14.80 -2.61 -0.99
N TRP A 38 -15.90 -3.39 -1.01
CA TRP A 38 -15.94 -4.66 -1.74
C TRP A 38 -15.63 -4.50 -3.22
N ARG A 39 -16.02 -3.37 -3.83
CA ARG A 39 -15.69 -3.06 -5.22
C ARG A 39 -14.17 -3.02 -5.42
N ARG A 40 -13.43 -2.33 -4.55
CA ARG A 40 -11.96 -2.28 -4.59
C ARG A 40 -11.33 -3.66 -4.45
N ILE A 41 -11.73 -4.43 -3.42
CA ILE A 41 -11.24 -5.80 -3.18
C ILE A 41 -11.45 -6.71 -4.42
N LEU A 42 -12.65 -6.67 -5.00
CA LEU A 42 -12.99 -7.52 -6.14
C LEU A 42 -12.29 -7.07 -7.44
N LEU A 43 -12.10 -5.78 -7.64
CA LEU A 43 -11.47 -5.23 -8.86
C LEU A 43 -9.95 -5.14 -8.80
N HIS A 44 -9.36 -5.22 -7.60
CA HIS A 44 -7.91 -5.15 -7.40
C HIS A 44 -7.14 -6.03 -8.40
N ASP A 45 -6.28 -5.42 -9.19
CA ASP A 45 -5.37 -6.07 -10.15
C ASP A 45 -6.01 -6.97 -11.20
N LEU A 46 -7.31 -6.80 -11.52
CA LEU A 46 -7.93 -7.58 -12.59
C LEU A 46 -7.28 -7.32 -13.96
N SER A 47 -6.59 -6.18 -14.14
CA SER A 47 -5.85 -5.87 -15.37
C SER A 47 -4.73 -6.89 -15.66
N LYS A 48 -4.21 -7.61 -14.64
CA LYS A 48 -3.19 -8.68 -14.79
C LYS A 48 -3.66 -9.86 -15.64
N LEU A 49 -4.98 -10.00 -15.84
CA LEU A 49 -5.59 -11.02 -16.68
C LEU A 49 -5.84 -10.54 -18.13
N SER A 50 -5.53 -9.28 -18.45
CA SER A 50 -5.59 -8.75 -19.81
C SER A 50 -4.45 -9.30 -20.67
N SER A 51 -4.63 -9.28 -22.00
CA SER A 51 -3.56 -9.67 -22.93
C SER A 51 -2.32 -8.76 -22.84
N SER A 52 -2.50 -7.51 -22.42
CA SER A 52 -1.42 -6.52 -22.27
C SER A 52 -0.49 -6.84 -21.11
N GLU A 53 -0.99 -7.53 -20.07
CA GLU A 53 -0.21 -7.82 -18.86
C GLU A 53 0.09 -9.32 -18.70
N PHE A 54 -0.87 -10.19 -19.00
CA PHE A 54 -0.81 -11.60 -18.58
C PHE A 54 0.43 -12.35 -19.11
N THR A 55 0.68 -12.27 -20.42
CA THR A 55 1.81 -12.98 -21.04
C THR A 55 3.16 -12.36 -20.66
N PRO A 56 3.37 -11.02 -20.76
CA PRO A 56 4.63 -10.42 -20.35
C PRO A 56 5.00 -10.71 -18.89
N TYR A 57 4.04 -10.64 -17.97
CA TYR A 57 4.30 -11.00 -16.56
C TYR A 57 4.64 -12.47 -16.38
N ALA A 58 3.88 -13.37 -17.01
CA ALA A 58 4.11 -14.81 -16.87
C ALA A 58 5.50 -15.20 -17.37
N GLU A 59 5.92 -14.66 -18.51
CA GLU A 59 7.25 -14.91 -19.08
C GLU A 59 8.36 -14.24 -18.25
N HIS A 60 8.15 -13.02 -17.77
CA HIS A 60 9.17 -12.32 -16.96
C HIS A 60 9.50 -13.03 -15.65
N PHE A 61 8.47 -13.48 -14.90
CA PHE A 61 8.67 -14.09 -13.59
C PHE A 61 8.92 -15.61 -13.62
N PHE A 62 8.43 -16.32 -14.64
CA PHE A 62 8.46 -17.78 -14.67
C PHE A 62 8.89 -18.41 -15.99
N GLY A 63 9.14 -17.59 -17.02
CA GLY A 63 9.62 -18.00 -18.32
C GLY A 63 11.07 -17.59 -18.54
N ASN A 64 11.43 -17.42 -19.81
CA ASN A 64 12.78 -17.05 -20.24
C ASN A 64 12.79 -15.78 -21.11
N ASN A 65 11.64 -15.08 -21.19
CA ASN A 65 11.51 -13.84 -21.94
C ASN A 65 11.03 -12.71 -21.01
N SER A 66 11.67 -11.53 -21.11
CA SER A 66 11.26 -10.33 -20.37
C SER A 66 10.82 -9.19 -21.30
N GLU A 67 10.74 -9.44 -22.61
CA GLU A 67 10.22 -8.49 -23.57
C GLU A 67 8.77 -8.10 -23.23
N GLY A 68 8.50 -6.80 -23.27
CA GLY A 68 7.18 -6.24 -22.96
C GLY A 68 6.85 -6.12 -21.48
N PHE A 69 7.71 -6.58 -20.56
CA PHE A 69 7.44 -6.47 -19.13
C PHE A 69 7.30 -5.02 -18.66
N GLU A 70 8.20 -4.12 -19.08
CA GLU A 70 8.13 -2.70 -18.69
C GLU A 70 6.85 -2.03 -19.20
N GLU A 71 6.40 -2.36 -20.41
CA GLU A 71 5.14 -1.84 -20.96
C GLU A 71 3.92 -2.41 -20.21
N ALA A 72 3.96 -3.69 -19.86
CA ALA A 72 2.94 -4.34 -19.05
C ALA A 72 2.88 -3.76 -17.63
N TRP A 73 4.03 -3.54 -16.98
CA TRP A 73 4.11 -2.91 -15.66
C TRP A 73 3.57 -1.48 -15.70
N ARG A 74 3.90 -0.72 -16.74
CA ARG A 74 3.33 0.61 -16.96
C ARG A 74 1.82 0.56 -17.14
N HIS A 75 1.31 -0.30 -18.01
CA HIS A 75 -0.12 -0.49 -18.17
C HIS A 75 -0.79 -0.85 -16.84
N HIS A 76 -0.14 -1.67 -16.02
CA HIS A 76 -0.63 -2.10 -14.72
C HIS A 76 -0.80 -0.92 -13.76
N TYR A 77 0.25 -0.15 -13.46
CA TYR A 77 0.13 0.95 -12.52
C TYR A 77 -0.71 2.11 -13.07
N GLU A 78 -0.80 2.30 -14.40
CA GLU A 78 -1.66 3.32 -15.03
C GLU A 78 -3.16 2.97 -14.98
N ASN A 79 -3.52 1.70 -14.71
CA ASN A 79 -4.91 1.25 -14.62
C ASN A 79 -5.35 0.86 -13.19
N ASN A 80 -4.45 0.87 -12.22
CA ASN A 80 -4.72 0.51 -10.83
C ASN A 80 -4.26 1.64 -9.90
N ASP A 81 -5.21 2.46 -9.45
CA ASP A 81 -4.95 3.70 -8.72
C ASP A 81 -4.41 3.52 -7.29
N HIS A 82 -4.32 2.30 -6.79
CA HIS A 82 -3.63 2.02 -5.53
C HIS A 82 -2.10 1.98 -5.69
N HIS A 83 -1.57 2.02 -6.92
CA HIS A 83 -0.15 2.25 -7.18
C HIS A 83 0.16 3.74 -7.10
N MET A 84 1.27 4.11 -6.47
CA MET A 84 1.65 5.53 -6.34
C MET A 84 2.05 6.15 -7.67
N GLU A 85 2.59 5.34 -8.59
CA GLU A 85 3.00 5.75 -9.93
C GLU A 85 1.81 6.27 -10.75
N TYR A 86 0.59 5.79 -10.47
CA TYR A 86 -0.65 6.30 -11.07
C TYR A 86 -0.81 7.81 -10.88
N TRP A 87 -0.40 8.32 -9.71
CA TRP A 87 -0.67 9.69 -9.29
C TRP A 87 0.46 10.66 -9.64
N ASN A 88 1.62 10.19 -10.08
CA ASN A 88 2.77 11.02 -10.45
C ASN A 88 3.06 12.13 -9.39
N LYS A 89 3.20 11.71 -8.13
CA LYS A 89 3.41 12.57 -6.93
C LYS A 89 2.24 13.48 -6.53
N GLN A 90 1.08 13.39 -7.18
CA GLN A 90 -0.13 14.07 -6.72
C GLN A 90 -0.71 13.40 -5.47
N PHE A 91 -1.58 14.12 -4.78
CA PHE A 91 -2.30 13.59 -3.62
C PHE A 91 -3.10 12.33 -3.99
N ILE A 92 -2.83 11.25 -3.27
CA ILE A 92 -3.52 9.96 -3.38
C ILE A 92 -4.73 9.96 -2.44
N PRO A 93 -5.96 9.75 -2.95
CA PRO A 93 -7.17 9.63 -2.14
C PRO A 93 -7.10 8.49 -1.11
N ILE A 94 -7.77 8.67 0.03
CA ILE A 94 -7.72 7.73 1.16
C ILE A 94 -8.15 6.33 0.73
N GLU A 95 -9.18 6.20 -0.11
CA GLU A 95 -9.65 4.89 -0.58
C GLU A 95 -8.58 4.11 -1.38
N ALA A 96 -7.72 4.81 -2.12
CA ALA A 96 -6.61 4.23 -2.85
C ALA A 96 -5.44 3.90 -1.91
N LEU A 97 -5.15 4.76 -0.92
CA LEU A 97 -4.16 4.48 0.13
C LEU A 97 -4.52 3.26 0.97
N MET A 98 -5.81 3.09 1.31
CA MET A 98 -6.27 1.93 2.05
C MET A 98 -6.12 0.64 1.25
N GLU A 99 -6.39 0.67 -0.06
CA GLU A 99 -6.11 -0.47 -0.94
C GLU A 99 -4.61 -0.73 -1.10
N MET A 100 -3.79 0.31 -1.23
CA MET A 100 -2.32 0.21 -1.32
C MET A 100 -1.74 -0.47 -0.09
N VAL A 101 -2.15 -0.05 1.12
CA VAL A 101 -1.71 -0.71 2.36
C VAL A 101 -2.16 -2.17 2.36
N ALA A 102 -3.41 -2.47 1.99
CA ALA A 102 -3.88 -3.86 1.90
C ALA A 102 -3.06 -4.70 0.92
N ASP A 103 -2.68 -4.13 -0.22
CA ASP A 103 -1.82 -4.74 -1.21
C ASP A 103 -0.43 -5.10 -0.64
N TRP A 104 0.20 -4.21 0.13
CA TRP A 104 1.49 -4.50 0.75
C TRP A 104 1.43 -5.68 1.71
N PHE A 105 0.40 -5.75 2.56
CA PHE A 105 0.16 -6.90 3.42
C PHE A 105 -0.10 -8.18 2.60
N ALA A 106 -0.90 -8.06 1.54
CA ALA A 106 -1.26 -9.18 0.69
C ALA A 106 -0.05 -9.74 -0.08
N ALA A 107 0.83 -8.88 -0.59
CA ALA A 107 2.06 -9.25 -1.25
C ALA A 107 2.99 -10.02 -0.30
N SER A 108 3.09 -9.60 0.95
CA SER A 108 3.86 -10.33 1.98
C SER A 108 3.28 -11.73 2.20
N LEU A 109 1.97 -11.84 2.41
CA LEU A 109 1.31 -13.15 2.55
C LEU A 109 1.45 -14.04 1.32
N ALA A 110 1.25 -13.49 0.12
CA ALA A 110 1.23 -14.25 -1.12
C ALA A 110 2.62 -14.70 -1.57
N TYR A 111 3.65 -13.87 -1.36
CA TYR A 111 4.99 -14.11 -1.91
C TYR A 111 5.97 -14.67 -0.88
N SER A 112 5.90 -14.22 0.38
CA SER A 112 6.75 -14.77 1.46
C SER A 112 6.03 -15.80 2.34
N GLY A 113 4.71 -15.95 2.20
CA GLY A 113 3.92 -16.90 3.00
C GLY A 113 3.72 -16.47 4.45
N THR A 114 4.10 -15.24 4.81
CA THR A 114 4.14 -14.78 6.20
C THR A 114 3.41 -13.46 6.38
N TRP A 115 2.67 -13.35 7.49
CA TRP A 115 2.15 -12.07 7.92
C TRP A 115 3.29 -11.12 8.34
N PRO A 116 3.25 -9.82 7.99
CA PRO A 116 4.30 -8.89 8.36
C PRO A 116 4.50 -8.75 9.87
N ILE A 117 5.76 -8.60 10.31
CA ILE A 117 6.11 -8.42 11.72
C ILE A 117 6.53 -6.97 11.96
N ASN A 118 5.94 -6.32 12.95
CA ASN A 118 6.25 -4.93 13.31
C ASN A 118 7.72 -4.76 13.77
N GLY A 119 8.49 -3.97 13.02
CA GLY A 119 9.93 -3.76 13.17
C GLY A 119 10.81 -4.65 12.28
N HIS A 120 10.22 -5.63 11.60
CA HIS A 120 10.90 -6.61 10.74
C HIS A 120 10.14 -6.80 9.42
N TRP A 121 9.73 -5.69 8.81
CA TRP A 121 9.06 -5.66 7.51
C TRP A 121 9.95 -4.92 6.50
N GLU A 122 11.07 -5.57 6.16
CA GLU A 122 12.19 -4.94 5.45
C GLU A 122 11.77 -4.22 4.17
N TRP A 123 10.90 -4.84 3.38
CA TRP A 123 10.40 -4.24 2.13
C TRP A 123 9.65 -2.92 2.39
N VAL A 124 8.68 -2.89 3.32
CA VAL A 124 7.96 -1.65 3.66
C VAL A 124 8.90 -0.63 4.28
N GLN A 125 9.84 -1.06 5.13
CA GLN A 125 10.80 -0.16 5.75
C GLN A 125 11.69 0.53 4.70
N HIS A 126 12.21 -0.25 3.75
CA HIS A 126 13.00 0.28 2.65
C HIS A 126 12.15 1.18 1.74
N HIS A 127 10.92 0.76 1.42
CA HIS A 127 10.02 1.50 0.56
C HIS A 127 9.66 2.87 1.16
N LEU A 128 9.26 2.93 2.42
CA LEU A 128 8.96 4.20 3.11
C LEU A 128 10.20 5.11 3.18
N ALA A 129 11.38 4.56 3.43
CA ALA A 129 12.61 5.34 3.53
C ALA A 129 13.09 5.90 2.19
N THR A 130 12.84 5.21 1.09
CA THR A 130 13.34 5.57 -0.25
C THR A 130 12.33 6.31 -1.11
N LYS A 131 11.03 6.14 -0.84
CA LYS A 131 9.94 6.71 -1.64
C LYS A 131 9.28 7.94 -1.00
N GLU A 132 9.77 8.42 0.13
CA GLU A 132 9.24 9.61 0.82
C GLU A 132 9.14 10.83 -0.12
N GLU A 133 10.17 11.11 -0.93
CA GLU A 133 10.18 12.22 -1.90
C GLU A 133 9.44 11.90 -3.22
N GLU A 134 9.01 10.66 -3.42
CA GLU A 134 8.25 10.20 -4.58
C GLU A 134 6.73 10.19 -4.33
N ILE A 135 6.32 10.30 -3.07
CA ILE A 135 4.91 10.31 -2.65
C ILE A 135 4.54 11.73 -2.25
N HIS A 136 3.29 12.14 -2.51
CA HIS A 136 2.79 13.41 -2.02
C HIS A 136 2.91 13.47 -0.47
N PRO A 137 3.43 14.56 0.14
CA PRO A 137 3.71 14.59 1.58
C PRO A 137 2.52 14.22 2.47
N VAL A 138 1.32 14.70 2.13
CA VAL A 138 0.09 14.36 2.86
C VAL A 138 -0.24 12.88 2.75
N SER A 139 -0.09 12.29 1.56
CA SER A 139 -0.36 10.85 1.35
C SER A 139 0.65 10.00 2.11
N PHE A 140 1.91 10.42 2.18
CA PHE A 140 2.93 9.78 3.01
C PHE A 140 2.55 9.80 4.49
N GLN A 141 2.06 10.94 5.02
CA GLN A 141 1.57 11.02 6.40
C GLN A 141 0.40 10.06 6.65
N PHE A 142 -0.56 9.96 5.72
CA PHE A 142 -1.66 9.00 5.82
C PHE A 142 -1.15 7.55 5.83
N ILE A 143 -0.23 7.17 4.93
CA ILE A 143 0.34 5.82 4.90
C ILE A 143 0.99 5.48 6.25
N CYS A 144 1.83 6.37 6.77
CA CYS A 144 2.49 6.18 8.07
C CYS A 144 1.46 6.08 9.21
N GLY A 145 0.48 6.98 9.28
CA GLY A 145 -0.57 6.96 10.29
C GLY A 145 -1.44 5.70 10.24
N ILE A 146 -1.81 5.23 9.03
CA ILE A 146 -2.55 3.99 8.83
C ILE A 146 -1.75 2.80 9.36
N LEU A 147 -0.46 2.70 9.01
CA LEU A 147 0.41 1.64 9.51
C LEU A 147 0.56 1.69 11.03
N VAL A 148 0.66 2.87 11.64
CA VAL A 148 0.70 3.03 13.10
C VAL A 148 -0.59 2.50 13.74
N VAL A 149 -1.77 2.88 13.23
CA VAL A 149 -3.07 2.34 13.68
C VAL A 149 -3.15 0.82 13.55
N LEU A 150 -2.58 0.27 12.48
CA LEU A 150 -2.51 -1.18 12.26
C LEU A 150 -1.50 -1.90 13.19
N GLY A 151 -0.76 -1.17 14.02
CA GLY A 151 0.20 -1.71 14.99
C GLY A 151 1.63 -1.86 14.44
N TYR A 152 1.99 -1.11 13.39
CA TYR A 152 3.27 -1.18 12.70
C TYR A 152 4.19 0.04 12.94
N GLU A 153 4.02 0.72 14.09
CA GLU A 153 4.80 1.91 14.41
C GLU A 153 6.32 1.65 14.40
N ARG A 154 6.83 0.50 14.88
CA ARG A 154 8.28 0.23 14.83
C ARG A 154 8.79 0.08 13.40
N SER A 155 7.99 -0.47 12.49
CA SER A 155 8.32 -0.51 11.06
C SER A 155 8.38 0.91 10.48
N VAL A 156 7.38 1.76 10.78
CA VAL A 156 7.37 3.16 10.35
C VAL A 156 8.58 3.91 10.91
N MET A 157 8.84 3.81 12.22
CA MET A 157 9.96 4.51 12.86
C MET A 157 11.31 4.03 12.36
N ALA A 158 11.48 2.74 12.11
CA ALA A 158 12.72 2.23 11.55
C ALA A 158 12.98 2.82 10.14
N ALA A 159 11.94 2.98 9.31
CA ALA A 159 12.07 3.64 8.02
C ALA A 159 12.43 5.13 8.18
N LEU A 160 11.65 5.86 8.98
CA LEU A 160 11.86 7.29 9.20
C LEU A 160 13.21 7.59 9.86
N SER A 161 13.73 6.69 10.70
CA SER A 161 15.02 6.89 11.38
C SER A 161 16.22 6.95 10.43
N ILE A 162 16.09 6.45 9.20
CA ILE A 162 17.12 6.56 8.16
C ILE A 162 17.30 8.03 7.76
N ASN A 163 16.20 8.78 7.63
CA ASN A 163 16.18 10.19 7.25
C ASN A 163 16.10 11.13 8.48
N HIS A 164 15.60 10.63 9.61
CA HIS A 164 15.26 11.37 10.84
C HIS A 164 15.70 10.58 12.11
N PRO A 165 17.01 10.52 12.42
CA PRO A 165 17.60 9.57 13.37
C PRO A 165 17.20 9.73 14.84
N HIS A 166 16.42 10.76 15.19
CA HIS A 166 15.98 11.04 16.56
C HIS A 166 14.51 10.73 16.83
N ALA A 167 13.76 10.27 15.83
CA ALA A 167 12.35 10.01 15.97
C ALA A 167 12.11 8.67 16.71
N SER A 168 11.48 8.73 17.89
CA SER A 168 11.20 7.56 18.75
C SER A 168 9.76 7.05 18.68
N LYS A 169 8.85 7.88 18.15
CA LYS A 169 7.43 7.62 17.92
C LYS A 169 6.94 8.42 16.73
N PHE A 170 5.80 8.05 16.16
CA PHE A 170 5.21 8.82 15.06
C PHE A 170 4.71 10.17 15.58
N ASP A 171 5.13 11.26 14.94
CA ASP A 171 4.79 12.62 15.35
C ASP A 171 3.47 13.05 14.71
N TRP A 172 2.38 12.72 15.41
CA TRP A 172 1.02 13.07 14.99
C TRP A 172 0.78 14.58 14.89
N GLU A 173 1.45 15.40 15.69
CA GLU A 173 1.25 16.84 15.69
C GLU A 173 1.91 17.47 14.45
N ALA A 174 3.15 17.10 14.18
CA ALA A 174 3.84 17.49 12.95
C ALA A 174 3.09 17.01 11.70
N ALA A 175 2.63 15.75 11.69
CA ALA A 175 1.84 15.20 10.61
C ALA A 175 0.51 15.96 10.40
N CYS A 176 -0.22 16.27 11.49
CA CYS A 176 -1.43 17.10 11.43
C CYS A 176 -1.15 18.49 10.84
N SER A 177 -0.02 19.12 11.20
CA SER A 177 0.36 20.43 10.65
C SER A 177 0.57 20.34 9.13
N ILE A 178 1.31 19.33 8.66
CA ILE A 178 1.56 19.11 7.21
C ILE A 178 0.24 18.90 6.47
N VAL A 179 -0.67 18.08 7.01
CA VAL A 179 -1.97 17.81 6.38
C VAL A 179 -2.81 19.08 6.28
N ASN A 180 -2.91 19.86 7.37
CA ASN A 180 -3.71 21.08 7.38
C ASN A 180 -3.13 22.18 6.48
N GLU A 181 -1.81 22.22 6.30
CA GLU A 181 -1.16 23.19 5.41
C GLU A 181 -1.34 22.82 3.93
N LEU A 182 -1.03 21.56 3.58
CA LEU A 182 -0.94 21.14 2.18
C LEU A 182 -2.24 20.60 1.60
N GLN A 183 -3.10 19.98 2.43
CA GLN A 183 -4.40 19.44 2.01
C GLN A 183 -5.48 19.64 3.09
N PRO A 184 -5.88 20.89 3.39
CA PRO A 184 -6.81 21.20 4.50
C PRO A 184 -8.12 20.42 4.48
N SER A 185 -8.61 20.04 3.29
CA SER A 185 -9.83 19.23 3.12
C SER A 185 -9.73 17.82 3.74
N GLN A 186 -8.53 17.37 4.09
CA GLN A 186 -8.26 16.08 4.71
C GLN A 186 -7.94 16.19 6.21
N GLY A 187 -7.96 17.39 6.80
CA GLY A 187 -7.62 17.60 8.21
C GLY A 187 -8.49 16.79 9.18
N GLU A 188 -9.81 16.77 8.95
CA GLU A 188 -10.74 15.99 9.78
C GLU A 188 -10.53 14.47 9.62
N ASN A 189 -10.26 13.99 8.40
CA ASN A 189 -9.94 12.56 8.19
C ASN A 189 -8.64 12.17 8.91
N PHE A 190 -7.62 13.03 8.89
CA PHE A 190 -6.37 12.73 9.59
C PHE A 190 -6.53 12.82 11.11
N ARG A 191 -7.38 13.71 11.62
CA ARG A 191 -7.75 13.74 13.05
C ARG A 191 -8.48 12.47 13.46
N GLU A 192 -9.44 12.01 12.66
CA GLU A 192 -10.12 10.73 12.87
C GLU A 192 -9.11 9.58 12.96
N LEU A 193 -8.10 9.56 12.08
CA LEU A 193 -7.04 8.56 12.11
C LEU A 193 -6.24 8.57 13.42
N PHE A 194 -5.88 9.76 13.91
CA PHE A 194 -5.20 9.94 15.20
C PHE A 194 -6.06 9.48 16.39
N GLU A 195 -7.35 9.78 16.38
CA GLU A 195 -8.29 9.34 17.42
C GLU A 195 -8.35 7.80 17.48
N ILE A 196 -8.38 7.12 16.33
CA ILE A 196 -8.36 5.65 16.28
C ILE A 196 -7.04 5.10 16.85
N ALA A 197 -5.91 5.75 16.59
CA ALA A 197 -4.60 5.32 17.10
C ALA A 197 -4.47 5.44 18.64
N SER A 198 -5.33 6.27 19.25
CA SER A 198 -5.27 6.61 20.69
C SER A 198 -6.16 5.72 21.56
N VAL A 199 -6.90 4.77 20.97
CA VAL A 199 -7.81 3.82 21.64
C VAL A 199 -7.14 2.46 21.84
#